data_AF-A0A8T7LGQ8-F1
#
_entry.id   AF-A0A8T7LGQ8-F1
#
_cell.length_a   1.000
_cell.length_b   1.000
_cell.length_c   1.000
_cell.angle_alpha   90.00
_cell.angle_beta   90.00
_cell.angle_gamma   90.00
#
_symmetry.space_group_name_H-M   'P 1'
#
loop_
_entity.id
_entity.type
_entity.pdbx_description
1 polymer ?
#
loop_
_entity_poly.entity_id
_entity_poly.type
_entity_poly.pdbx_seq_one_letter_code
_entity_poly.pdbx_strand_id
1 'polypeptide(L)' 'MNAINELSFEAAFAELETIIARLESGELSLDDSVTLFERGRQLSERCQALLDQAELRVSQLTDDSPA' A
#
# COMPACT_ATOMS: atom_id res chain seq x y z
N MET A 1 1.23 16.28 5.10
CA MET A 1 0.81 14.93 4.67
C MET A 1 1.33 14.73 3.25
N ASN A 2 2.10 13.69 2.99
CA ASN A 2 2.41 13.30 1.60
C ASN A 2 1.15 12.74 0.94
N ALA A 3 0.99 12.99 -0.36
CA ALA A 3 -0.08 12.33 -1.10
C ALA A 3 0.22 10.82 -1.16
N ILE A 4 -0.80 9.97 -1.01
CA ILE A 4 -0.63 8.50 -1.03
C ILE A 4 0.07 8.03 -2.32
N ASN A 5 -0.20 8.72 -3.43
CA ASN A 5 0.40 8.46 -4.74
C ASN A 5 1.93 8.72 -4.79
N GLU A 6 2.48 9.49 -3.85
CA GLU A 6 3.90 9.84 -3.77
C GLU A 6 4.68 8.91 -2.83
N LEU A 7 4.00 8.04 -2.08
CA LEU A 7 4.64 7.13 -1.14
C LEU A 7 5.43 6.03 -1.88
N SER A 8 6.60 5.66 -1.34
CA SER A 8 7.26 4.41 -1.71
C SER A 8 6.48 3.20 -1.17
N PHE A 9 6.86 2.00 -1.59
CA PHE A 9 6.22 0.78 -1.11
C PHE A 9 6.39 0.64 0.40
N GLU A 10 7.60 0.82 0.91
CA GLU A 10 7.94 0.69 2.32
C GLU A 10 7.17 1.72 3.17
N ALA A 11 7.06 2.95 2.69
CA ALA A 11 6.33 4.00 3.38
C ALA A 11 4.82 3.73 3.41
N ALA A 12 4.23 3.34 2.27
CA ALA A 12 2.81 3.01 2.18
C ALA A 12 2.46 1.77 3.02
N PHE A 13 3.34 0.76 3.00
CA PHE A 13 3.16 -0.49 3.76
C PHE A 13 3.27 -0.26 5.27
N ALA A 14 4.28 0.47 5.74
CA ALA A 14 4.43 0.79 7.16
C ALA A 14 3.24 1.62 7.70
N GLU A 15 2.70 2.53 6.88
CA GLU A 15 1.51 3.28 7.25
C GLU A 15 0.26 2.38 7.31
N LEU A 16 0.12 1.46 6.35
CA LEU A 16 -0.96 0.46 6.33
C LEU A 16 -0.91 -0.44 7.57
N GLU A 17 0.26 -0.95 7.96
CA GLU A 17 0.45 -1.74 9.18
C GLU A 17 0.03 -0.97 10.43
N THR A 18 0.37 0.32 10.49
CA THR A 18 -0.04 1.20 11.60
C THR A 18 -1.56 1.36 11.66
N ILE A 19 -2.22 1.50 10.51
CA ILE A 19 -3.68 1.59 10.42
C ILE A 19 -4.34 0.29 10.89
N ILE A 20 -3.84 -0.86 10.44
CA ILE A 20 -4.33 -2.18 10.85
C ILE A 20 -4.22 -2.34 12.36
N ALA A 21 -3.06 -2.04 12.94
CA ALA A 21 -2.85 -2.12 14.39
C ALA A 21 -3.84 -1.23 15.17
N ARG A 22 -4.16 -0.04 14.64
CA ARG A 22 -5.16 0.85 15.25
C ARG A 22 -6.58 0.30 15.13
N LEU A 23 -6.96 -0.25 13.99
CA LEU A 23 -8.26 -0.89 13.78
C LEU A 23 -8.45 -2.10 14.71
N GLU A 24 -7.40 -2.90 14.89
CA GLU A 24 -7.41 -4.08 15.76
C GLU A 24 -7.43 -3.74 17.25
N SER A 25 -6.99 -2.53 17.64
CA SER A 25 -7.02 -2.09 19.04
C SER A 25 -8.43 -2.01 19.64
N GLY A 26 -9.45 -1.77 18.80
CA GLY A 26 -10.84 -1.66 19.24
C GLY A 26 -11.18 -0.39 20.02
N GLU A 27 -10.25 0.55 20.17
CA GLU A 27 -10.42 1.80 20.94
C GLU A 27 -11.00 2.97 20.10
N LEU A 28 -11.28 2.73 18.82
CA LEU A 28 -11.69 3.76 17.87
C LEU A 28 -13.21 3.98 17.89
N SER A 29 -13.61 5.22 17.64
CA SER A 29 -15.01 5.51 17.30
C SER A 29 -15.37 4.89 15.93
N LEU A 30 -16.66 4.77 15.64
CA LEU A 30 -17.13 4.29 14.33
C LEU A 30 -16.61 5.19 13.19
N ASP A 31 -16.66 6.51 13.38
CA ASP A 31 -16.23 7.49 12.37
C ASP A 31 -14.72 7.41 12.11
N ASP A 32 -13.92 7.29 13.17
CA ASP A 32 -12.47 7.07 13.06
C ASP A 32 -12.16 5.75 12.37
N SER A 33 -12.91 4.69 12.68
CA SER A 33 -12.74 3.37 12.09
C SER A 33 -13.01 3.40 10.58
N VAL A 34 -14.06 4.09 10.15
CA VAL A 34 -14.39 4.27 8.72
C VAL A 34 -13.29 5.08 8.02
N THR A 35 -12.84 6.18 8.62
CA THR A 35 -11.76 7.02 8.06
C THR A 35 -10.46 6.25 7.89
N LEU A 36 -10.07 5.46 8.90
CA LEU A 36 -8.88 4.64 8.86
C LEU A 36 -9.01 3.50 7.84
N PHE A 37 -10.18 2.90 7.71
CA PHE A 37 -10.44 1.88 6.71
C PHE A 37 -10.31 2.42 5.28
N GLU A 38 -10.89 3.59 4.99
CA GLU A 38 -10.77 4.25 3.68
C GLU A 38 -9.31 4.55 3.33
N ARG A 39 -8.55 5.09 4.29
CA ARG A 39 -7.11 5.33 4.11
C ARG A 39 -6.33 4.04 3.90
N GLY A 40 -6.61 3.01 4.68
CA GLY A 40 -5.98 1.69 4.55
C GLY A 40 -6.22 1.07 3.18
N ARG A 41 -7.45 1.22 2.64
CA ARG A 41 -7.77 0.76 1.28
C ARG A 41 -6.93 1.48 0.22
N GLN A 42 -6.81 2.81 0.30
CA GLN A 42 -6.01 3.59 -0.65
C GLN A 42 -4.52 3.21 -0.60
N LEU A 43 -3.99 2.95 0.61
CA LEU A 43 -2.61 2.48 0.78
C LEU A 43 -2.42 1.07 0.19
N SER A 44 -3.38 0.17 0.38
CA SER A 44 -3.35 -1.16 -0.22
C SER A 44 -3.33 -1.10 -1.76
N GLU A 45 -4.20 -0.27 -2.36
CA GLU A 45 -4.22 -0.03 -3.81
C GLU A 45 -2.88 0.54 -4.30
N ARG A 46 -2.25 1.45 -3.54
CA ARG A 46 -0.92 1.98 -3.85
C ARG A 46 0.17 0.89 -3.80
N CYS A 47 0.17 0.06 -2.77
CA CYS A 47 1.12 -1.05 -2.63
C CYS A 47 1.01 -2.02 -3.81
N GLN A 48 -0.22 -2.41 -4.17
CA GLN A 48 -0.44 -3.29 -5.31
C GLN A 48 0.09 -2.68 -6.62
N ALA A 49 -0.21 -1.41 -6.89
CA ALA A 49 0.26 -0.74 -8.10
C ALA A 49 1.80 -0.69 -8.20
N LEU A 50 2.49 -0.54 -7.06
CA LEU A 50 3.95 -0.58 -7.00
C LEU A 50 4.52 -1.98 -7.26
N LEU A 51 3.87 -3.01 -6.72
CA LEU A 51 4.24 -4.41 -6.96
C LEU A 51 4.04 -4.78 -8.43
N ASP A 52 2.90 -4.42 -9.02
CA ASP A 52 2.60 -4.66 -10.44
C ASP A 52 3.64 -3.99 -11.35
N GLN A 53 4.06 -2.76 -11.02
CA GLN A 53 5.10 -2.05 -11.76
C GLN A 53 6.47 -2.75 -11.63
N ALA A 54 6.80 -3.25 -10.45
CA ALA A 54 8.04 -3.98 -10.22
C ALA A 54 8.05 -5.31 -10.97
N GLU A 55 6.95 -6.06 -10.93
CA GLU A 55 6.78 -7.32 -11.64
C GLU A 55 6.90 -7.13 -13.16
N LEU A 56 6.22 -6.12 -13.71
CA LEU A 56 6.33 -5.79 -15.14
C LEU A 56 7.78 -5.51 -15.55
N ARG A 57 8.51 -4.75 -14.72
CA ARG A 57 9.92 -4.43 -14.98
C ARG A 57 10.79 -5.69 -14.94
N VAL A 58 10.53 -6.62 -14.02
CA VAL A 58 11.25 -7.89 -13.95
C VAL A 58 10.96 -8.73 -15.20
N SER A 59 9.69 -8.88 -15.59
CA SER A 59 9.29 -9.64 -16.78
C SER A 59 10.01 -9.13 -18.04
N GLN A 60 10.04 -7.82 -18.24
CA GLN A 60 10.71 -7.20 -19.39
C GLN A 60 12.21 -7.50 -19.43
N LEU A 61 12.88 -7.56 -18.27
CA LEU A 61 14.31 -7.88 -18.18
C LEU A 61 14.59 -9.36 -18.41
N THR A 62 13.65 -10.25 -18.06
CA THR A 62 13.80 -11.69 -18.24
C THR A 62 13.42 -12.16 -19.64
N ASP A 63 12.48 -11.48 -20.30
CA ASP A 63 12.04 -11.80 -21.66
C ASP A 63 13.09 -11.40 -22.74
N ASP A 64 14.00 -10.47 -22.42
CA ASP A 64 15.09 -10.02 -23.29
C ASP A 64 16.37 -10.90 -23.20
N SER A 65 16.30 -12.07 -22.54
CA SER A 65 17.44 -13.00 -22.50
C SER A 65 17.47 -13.85 -23.78
N PRO A 66 18.45 -13.67 -24.69
CA PRO A 66 18.57 -14.52 -25.86
C PRO A 66 18.96 -15.93 -25.40
N ALA A 67 18.15 -16.91 -25.80
CA ALA A 67 18.48 -18.33 -25.70
C ALA A 67 19.75 -18.68 -26.48
#